data_AF-A0A8T3LY50-F1
#
_entry.id   AF-A0A8T3LY50-F1
#
_cell.length_a   1.000
_cell.length_b   1.000
_cell.length_c   1.000
_cell.angle_alpha   90.00
_cell.angle_beta   90.00
_cell.angle_gamma   90.00
#
_symmetry.space_group_name_H-M   'P 1'
#
loop_
_entity.id
_entity.type
_entity.pdbx_description
1 polymer ?
#
loop_
_entity_poly.entity_id
_entity_poly.type
_entity_poly.pdbx_seq_one_letter_code
_entity_poly.pdbx_strand_id
1 'polypeptide(L)'
;MTVRTNLLLPKTLVDEVDHYAGPRGRSRYVAEALTERLRRDRLREVVVATSGALNRADYPQWRKPDDVTAWVRELRAEVSDPVSNDES
;
A
#
# COMPACT_ATOMS: atom_id res chain seq x y z
N MET A 1 12.66 0.40 -19.27
CA MET A 1 13.54 -0.57 -19.95
C MET A 1 13.22 -1.97 -19.43
N THR A 2 13.25 -2.98 -20.28
CA THR A 2 13.08 -4.39 -19.90
C THR A 2 14.40 -5.13 -20.09
N VAL A 3 14.73 -6.04 -19.17
CA VAL A 3 15.91 -6.91 -19.25
C VAL A 3 15.43 -8.34 -19.41
N ARG A 4 16.11 -9.12 -20.26
CA ARG A 4 15.79 -10.53 -20.44
C ARG A 4 16.35 -11.33 -19.27
N THR A 5 15.46 -11.97 -18.52
CA THR A 5 15.80 -12.82 -17.38
C THR A 5 15.26 -14.23 -17.63
N ASN A 6 16.13 -15.23 -17.60
CA ASN A 6 15.72 -16.64 -17.70
C ASN A 6 15.43 -17.17 -16.30
N LEU A 7 14.19 -17.60 -16.06
CA LEU A 7 13.76 -18.20 -14.79
C LEU A 7 13.42 -19.67 -15.01
N LEU A 8 13.94 -20.54 -14.15
CA LEU A 8 13.50 -21.93 -14.08
C LEU A 8 12.25 -21.98 -13.19
N LEU A 9 11.13 -22.40 -13.77
CA LEU A 9 9.84 -22.49 -13.08
C LEU A 9 9.29 -23.92 -13.24
N PRO A 10 8.55 -24.44 -12.25
CA PRO A 10 7.84 -25.70 -12.39
C PRO A 10 6.92 -25.67 -13.61
N LYS A 11 6.90 -26.76 -14.40
CA LYS A 11 6.07 -26.85 -15.60
C LYS A 11 4.59 -26.61 -15.28
N THR A 12 4.09 -27.19 -14.19
CA THR A 12 2.70 -27.04 -13.74
C THR A 12 2.32 -25.56 -13.56
N LEU A 13 3.22 -24.77 -12.97
CA LEU A 13 3.01 -23.34 -12.77
C LEU A 13 2.99 -22.58 -14.10
N VAL A 14 3.88 -22.93 -15.04
CA VAL A 14 3.90 -22.32 -16.37
C VAL A 14 2.60 -22.62 -17.12
N ASP A 15 2.11 -23.87 -17.04
CA ASP A 15 0.86 -24.29 -17.67
C ASP A 15 -0.35 -23.55 -17.07
N GLU A 16 -0.36 -23.31 -15.75
CA GLU A 16 -1.40 -22.48 -15.10
C GLU A 16 -1.32 -21.01 -15.55
N VAL A 17 -0.12 -20.42 -15.59
CA VAL A 17 0.05 -19.05 -16.10
C VAL A 17 -0.40 -18.96 -17.56
N ASP A 18 -0.10 -19.97 -18.37
CA ASP A 18 -0.57 -20.03 -19.76
C ASP A 18 -2.09 -20.08 -19.87
N HIS A 19 -2.75 -20.81 -18.98
CA HIS A 19 -4.21 -20.88 -18.94
C HIS A 19 -4.84 -19.50 -18.70
N TYR A 20 -4.29 -18.70 -17.78
CA TYR A 20 -4.84 -17.38 -17.44
C TYR A 20 -4.35 -16.24 -18.32
N ALA A 21 -3.06 -16.24 -18.67
CA ALA A 21 -2.42 -15.15 -19.41
C ALA A 21 -2.46 -15.34 -20.93
N GLY A 22 -2.70 -16.58 -21.38
CA GLY A 22 -2.57 -16.99 -22.77
C GLY A 22 -1.10 -17.07 -23.25
N PRO A 23 -0.88 -17.59 -24.48
CA PRO A 23 0.45 -17.99 -24.97
C PRO A 23 1.49 -16.87 -25.04
N ARG A 24 1.06 -15.61 -25.15
CA ARG A 24 1.93 -14.43 -25.26
C ARG A 24 1.91 -13.53 -24.02
N GLY A 25 1.11 -13.89 -22.99
CA GLY A 25 0.88 -13.07 -21.81
C GLY A 25 1.81 -13.36 -20.63
N ARG A 26 2.62 -14.42 -20.68
CA ARG A 26 3.44 -14.89 -19.54
C ARG A 26 4.31 -13.79 -18.93
N SER A 27 5.11 -13.10 -19.75
CA SER A 27 6.05 -12.09 -19.23
C SER A 27 5.33 -10.95 -18.52
N ARG A 28 4.16 -10.53 -19.04
CA ARG A 28 3.32 -9.51 -18.40
C ARG A 28 2.74 -10.04 -17.09
N TYR A 29 2.14 -11.23 -17.11
CA TYR A 29 1.56 -11.85 -15.92
C TYR A 29 2.58 -12.01 -14.79
N VAL A 30 3.76 -12.53 -15.11
CA VAL A 30 4.85 -12.69 -14.14
C VAL A 30 5.34 -11.34 -13.63
N ALA A 31 5.49 -10.33 -14.49
CA ALA A 31 5.91 -9.00 -14.07
C ALA A 31 4.89 -8.34 -13.12
N GLU A 32 3.59 -8.47 -13.40
CA GLU A 32 2.51 -7.96 -12.55
C GLU A 32 2.50 -8.69 -11.20
N ALA A 33 2.55 -10.02 -11.20
CA ALA A 33 2.60 -10.82 -9.97
C ALA A 33 3.81 -10.50 -9.09
N LEU A 34 5.00 -10.35 -9.69
CA LEU A 34 6.22 -9.96 -8.97
C LEU A 34 6.11 -8.54 -8.40
N THR A 35 5.55 -7.61 -9.17
CA THR A 35 5.33 -6.22 -8.69
C THR A 35 4.40 -6.19 -7.48
N GLU A 36 3.30 -6.94 -7.54
CA GLU A 36 2.33 -7.05 -6.46
C GLU A 36 2.95 -7.69 -5.20
N ARG A 37 3.77 -8.74 -5.40
CA ARG A 37 4.47 -9.40 -4.29
C ARG A 37 5.49 -8.48 -3.63
N LEU A 38 6.34 -7.83 -4.42
CA LEU A 38 7.36 -6.91 -3.91
C LEU A 38 6.74 -5.72 -3.16
N ARG A 39 5.58 -5.22 -3.60
CA ARG A 39 4.85 -4.18 -2.87
C ARG A 39 4.48 -4.63 -1.45
N ARG A 40 4.00 -5.88 -1.30
CA ARG A 40 3.64 -6.45 0.01
C ARG A 40 4.88 -6.68 0.87
N ASP A 41 5.96 -7.19 0.27
CA ASP A 41 7.20 -7.47 0.99
C ASP A 41 7.83 -6.16 1.51
N ARG A 42 7.89 -5.11 0.68
CA ARG A 42 8.34 -3.77 1.11
C ARG A 42 7.47 -3.18 2.21
N LEU A 43 6.14 -3.33 2.13
CA LEU A 43 5.25 -2.87 3.20
C LEU A 43 5.54 -3.60 4.51
N ARG A 44 5.75 -4.92 4.45
CA ARG A 44 6.10 -5.73 5.63
C ARG A 44 7.43 -5.27 6.24
N GLU A 45 8.45 -5.01 5.42
CA GLU A 45 9.74 -4.50 5.89
C GLU A 45 9.57 -3.17 6.64
N VAL A 46 8.80 -2.23 6.08
CA VAL A 46 8.53 -0.93 6.72
C VAL A 46 7.81 -1.12 8.04
N VAL A 47 6.75 -1.94 8.09
CA VAL A 47 5.99 -2.20 9.33
C VAL A 47 6.89 -2.78 10.42
N VAL A 48 7.82 -3.67 10.07
CA VAL A 48 8.79 -4.22 11.03
C VAL A 48 9.79 -3.15 11.46
N ALA A 49 10.35 -2.39 10.52
CA ALA A 49 11.33 -1.34 10.79
C ALA A 49 10.77 -0.19 11.64
N THR A 50 9.48 0.13 11.50
CA THR A 50 8.79 1.16 12.29
C THR A 50 8.08 0.58 13.51
N SER A 51 8.35 -0.68 13.89
CA SER A 51 7.80 -1.25 15.11
C SER A 51 8.21 -0.41 16.33
N GLY A 52 7.22 -0.01 17.13
CA GLY A 52 7.44 0.89 18.27
C GLY A 52 7.48 2.40 17.93
N ALA A 53 7.45 2.79 16.65
CA ALA A 53 7.36 4.21 16.26
C ALA A 53 6.03 4.86 16.67
N LEU A 54 5.01 4.05 16.99
CA LEU A 54 3.72 4.49 17.50
C LEU A 54 3.57 4.04 18.95
N ASN A 55 3.76 4.97 19.89
CA ASN A 55 3.51 4.74 21.30
C ASN A 55 2.12 5.26 21.67
N ARG A 56 1.28 4.40 22.24
CA ARG A 56 -0.08 4.75 22.67
C ARG A 56 -0.11 5.88 23.71
N ALA A 57 0.94 6.05 24.50
CA ALA A 57 1.03 7.15 25.47
C ALA A 57 1.09 8.53 24.78
N ASP A 58 1.67 8.60 23.58
CA ASP A 58 1.85 9.86 22.83
C ASP A 58 0.56 10.29 22.11
N TYR A 59 -0.44 9.39 22.03
CA TYR A 59 -1.74 9.63 21.40
C TYR A 59 -2.92 9.27 22.32
N PRO A 60 -3.15 10.03 23.42
CA PRO A 60 -4.26 9.78 24.34
C PRO A 60 -5.64 9.77 23.67
N GLN A 61 -5.82 10.60 22.64
CA GLN A 61 -7.03 10.70 21.83
C GLN A 61 -7.34 9.42 21.02
N TRP A 62 -6.40 8.48 20.92
CA TRP A 62 -6.61 7.18 20.27
C TRP A 62 -7.02 6.07 21.24
N ARG A 63 -7.26 6.39 22.52
CA ARG A 63 -7.48 5.39 23.56
C ARG A 63 -8.85 4.72 23.49
N LYS A 64 -9.89 5.45 23.09
CA LYS A 64 -11.25 4.92 22.88
C LYS A 64 -11.79 5.28 21.49
N PRO A 65 -12.69 4.47 20.92
CA PRO A 65 -13.31 4.77 19.62
C PRO A 65 -14.01 6.13 19.54
N ASP A 66 -14.69 6.55 20.62
CA ASP A 66 -15.38 7.85 20.68
C ASP A 66 -14.39 9.01 20.68
N ASP A 67 -13.26 8.87 21.39
CA ASP A 67 -12.18 9.86 21.45
C ASP A 67 -11.53 10.05 20.07
N VAL A 68 -11.32 8.95 19.32
CA VAL A 68 -10.82 8.99 17.93
C VAL A 68 -11.81 9.73 17.04
N THR A 69 -13.10 9.48 17.20
CA THR A 69 -14.15 10.09 16.38
C THR A 69 -14.25 11.59 16.63
N ALA A 70 -14.17 12.01 17.89
CA ALA A 70 -14.12 13.42 18.28
C ALA A 70 -12.87 14.12 17.70
N TRP A 71 -11.70 13.50 17.88
CA TRP A 71 -10.44 14.02 17.35
C TRP A 71 -10.42 14.16 15.82
N VAL A 72 -10.93 13.17 15.08
CA VAL A 72 -11.06 13.25 13.62
C VAL A 72 -12.04 14.33 13.19
N ARG A 73 -13.11 14.56 13.96
CA ARG A 73 -14.07 15.64 13.70
C ARG A 73 -13.44 17.02 13.88
N GLU A 74 -12.66 17.21 14.95
CA GLU A 74 -11.92 18.45 15.21
C GLU A 74 -10.89 18.73 14.11
N LEU A 75 -10.08 17.75 13.72
CA LEU A 75 -9.12 17.88 12.61
C LEU A 75 -9.77 18.31 11.29
N ARG A 76 -10.97 17.82 11.00
CA ARG A 76 -11.70 18.21 9.77
C ARG A 76 -12.30 19.61 9.86
N ALA A 77 -12.64 20.07 11.07
CA ALA A 77 -13.14 21.42 11.30
C ALA A 77 -12.03 22.47 11.15
N GLU A 78 -10.81 22.16 11.61
CA GLU A 78 -9.62 23.03 11.44
C GLU A 78 -9.21 23.22 9.97
N VAL A 79 -9.46 22.22 9.11
CA VAL A 79 -9.15 22.30 7.66
C VAL A 79 -10.19 23.14 6.89
N SER A 80 -11.31 23.52 7.52
CA SER A 80 -12.43 24.20 6.87
C SER A 80 -12.44 25.73 7.03
N ASP A 81 -11.29 26.38 7.23
CA ASP A 81 -11.14 27.82 6.97
C ASP A 81 -10.81 28.04 5.49
N PRO A 82 -11.79 28.31 4.60
CA PRO A 82 -11.48 28.76 3.25
C PRO A 82 -10.83 30.14 3.37
N VAL A 83 -9.67 30.26 2.74
CA VAL A 83 -8.96 31.51 2.41
C VAL A 83 -9.93 32.69 2.33
N SER A 84 -9.79 33.62 3.28
CA SER A 84 -10.42 34.93 3.23
C SER A 84 -10.10 35.59 1.89
N ASN A 85 -11.07 35.63 0.99
CA ASN A 85 -10.98 36.38 -0.27
C ASN A 85 -11.05 37.87 0.10
N ASP A 86 -9.89 38.45 0.33
CA ASP A 86 -9.69 39.89 0.45
C ASP A 86 -9.68 40.46 -0.98
N GLU A 87 -10.85 40.83 -1.47
CA GLU A 87 -10.99 41.70 -2.64
C GLU A 87 -11.55 43.05 -2.16
N SER A 88 -10.72 44.09 -2.26
CA SER A 88 -11.08 45.51 -2.27
C SER A 88 -10.26 46.23 -3.31
#